data_AF-A0A9J6HB40-F1
#
_entry.id   AF-A0A9J6HB40-F1
#
_cell.length_a   1.000
_cell.length_b   1.000
_cell.length_c   1.000
_cell.angle_alpha   90.00
_cell.angle_beta   90.00
_cell.angle_gamma   90.00
#
_symmetry.space_group_name_H-M   'P 1'
#
loop_
_entity.id
_entity.type
_entity.pdbx_description
1 polymer ?
#
loop_
_entity_poly.entity_id
_entity_poly.type
_entity_poly.pdbx_seq_one_letter_code
_entity_poly.pdbx_strand_id
1 'polypeptide(L)'
;MEAVHRGLQNDDGTVTRLADHAKQTDSSLDLTWASTALKCDWHTWLDSLGSDHFPIAVKLKCLKDHRQSRQAYVIRWDKFRQTLLQTPSG
;
A
#
# COMPACT_ATOMS: atom_id res chain seq x y z
N MET A 1 14.06 10.36 13.86
CA MET A 1 12.94 9.76 13.09
C MET A 1 11.83 9.51 14.07
N GLU A 2 10.63 10.06 13.83
CA GLU A 2 9.47 9.75 14.67
C GLU A 2 9.09 8.27 14.51
N ALA A 3 8.73 7.61 15.60
CA ALA A 3 8.29 6.23 15.57
C ALA A 3 6.92 6.16 14.88
N VAL A 4 6.85 5.52 13.71
CA VAL A 4 5.57 5.29 13.03
C VAL A 4 4.80 4.24 13.82
N HIS A 5 3.75 4.65 14.54
CA HIS A 5 2.83 3.73 15.18
C HIS A 5 2.02 2.96 14.12
N ARG A 6 2.21 1.63 14.11
CA ARG A 6 1.48 0.71 13.24
C ARG A 6 0.46 -0.07 14.06
N GLY A 7 -0.78 -0.13 13.58
CA GLY A 7 -1.84 -0.95 14.15
C GLY A 7 -2.18 -2.11 13.24
N LEU A 8 -2.62 -3.23 13.83
CA LEU A 8 -3.22 -4.34 13.09
C LEU A 8 -4.53 -3.87 12.45
N GLN A 9 -4.75 -4.23 11.18
CA GLN A 9 -5.93 -3.84 10.40
C GLN A 9 -6.91 -4.98 10.15
N ASN A 10 -6.54 -6.21 10.51
CA ASN A 10 -7.41 -7.37 10.37
C ASN A 10 -8.71 -7.17 11.16
N ASP A 11 -9.83 -7.55 10.55
CA ASP A 11 -11.10 -7.66 11.28
C ASP A 11 -11.01 -8.87 12.22
N ASP A 12 -11.34 -8.64 13.50
CA ASP A 12 -11.27 -9.65 14.54
C ASP A 12 -12.08 -10.89 14.19
N GLY A 13 -11.46 -12.07 14.33
CA GLY A 13 -12.09 -13.37 14.07
C GLY A 13 -12.19 -13.76 12.59
N THR A 14 -11.64 -12.97 11.67
CA THR A 14 -11.68 -13.30 10.23
C THR A 14 -10.68 -14.40 9.89
N VAL A 15 -11.17 -15.54 9.42
CA VAL A 15 -10.34 -16.64 8.89
C VAL A 15 -9.71 -16.20 7.57
N THR A 16 -8.40 -16.37 7.44
CA THR A 16 -7.67 -16.11 6.20
C THR A 16 -7.20 -17.39 5.53
N ARG A 17 -7.26 -18.52 6.24
CA ARG A 17 -6.84 -19.83 5.75
C ARG A 17 -7.72 -20.95 6.30
N LEU A 18 -8.19 -21.82 5.41
CA LEU A 18 -8.88 -23.06 5.72
C LEU A 18 -7.89 -24.18 6.05
N ALA A 19 -8.23 -25.03 7.02
CA ALA A 19 -7.45 -26.23 7.28
C ALA A 19 -7.64 -27.28 6.18
N ASP A 20 -6.54 -27.81 5.65
CA ASP A 20 -6.56 -28.90 4.65
C ASP A 20 -6.39 -30.30 5.27
N HIS A 21 -6.22 -30.37 6.59
CA HIS A 21 -6.00 -31.61 7.33
C HIS A 21 -6.81 -31.68 8.62
N ALA A 22 -7.29 -32.86 8.97
CA ALA A 22 -8.14 -33.11 10.15
C ALA A 22 -7.50 -32.74 11.51
N LYS A 23 -6.18 -32.51 11.56
CA LYS A 23 -5.45 -32.10 12.77
C LYS A 23 -5.16 -30.60 12.82
N GLN A 24 -5.65 -29.83 11.85
CA GLN A 24 -5.48 -28.39 11.78
C GLN A 24 -6.86 -27.73 11.89
N THR A 25 -6.88 -26.53 12.47
CA THR A 25 -8.07 -25.69 12.51
C THR A 25 -7.90 -24.53 11.54
N ASP A 26 -9.02 -23.97 11.11
CA ASP A 26 -9.05 -22.72 10.37
C ASP A 26 -8.31 -21.63 11.16
N SER A 27 -7.66 -20.73 10.43
CA SER A 27 -6.67 -19.82 11.02
C SER A 27 -6.62 -18.47 10.33
N SER A 28 -6.10 -17.47 11.05
CA SER A 28 -5.92 -16.08 10.59
C SER A 28 -4.44 -15.75 10.58
N LEU A 29 -3.72 -16.32 9.62
CA LEU A 29 -2.25 -16.22 9.56
C LEU A 29 -1.78 -15.01 8.74
N ASP A 30 -2.65 -14.50 7.87
CA ASP A 30 -2.34 -13.39 6.98
C ASP A 30 -2.68 -12.07 7.66
N LEU A 31 -1.64 -11.29 7.97
CA LEU A 31 -1.75 -10.11 8.83
C LEU A 31 -1.41 -8.83 8.07
N THR A 32 -2.24 -7.81 8.25
CA THR A 32 -2.08 -6.49 7.63
C THR A 32 -1.81 -5.44 8.70
N TRP A 33 -0.68 -4.74 8.59
CA TRP A 33 -0.37 -3.59 9.45
C TRP A 33 -0.25 -2.31 8.65
N ALA A 34 -0.86 -1.25 9.18
CA ALA A 34 -0.76 0.08 8.60
C ALA A 34 -0.52 1.12 9.70
N SER A 35 -0.12 2.32 9.30
CA SER A 35 -0.15 3.48 10.20
C SER A 35 -1.56 3.62 10.78
N THR A 36 -1.68 3.87 12.09
CA THR A 36 -2.99 4.10 12.73
C THR A 36 -3.72 5.32 12.17
N ALA A 37 -3.00 6.23 11.51
CA ALA A 37 -3.58 7.37 10.80
C ALA A 37 -4.23 6.99 9.45
N LEU A 38 -3.91 5.82 8.89
CA LEU A 38 -4.49 5.36 7.62
C LEU A 38 -5.88 4.80 7.87
N LYS A 39 -6.90 5.41 7.26
CA LYS A 39 -8.24 4.82 7.22
C LYS A 39 -8.32 3.87 6.04
N CYS A 40 -8.57 2.59 6.32
CA CYS A 40 -8.84 1.59 5.30
C CYS A 40 -10.04 0.74 5.68
N ASP A 41 -10.72 0.21 4.66
CA ASP A 41 -11.69 -0.87 4.85
C ASP A 41 -10.96 -2.17 4.52
N TRP A 42 -10.92 -3.09 5.48
CA TRP A 42 -10.25 -4.39 5.36
C TRP A 42 -11.31 -5.48 5.34
N HIS A 43 -11.14 -6.52 4.52
CA HIS A 43 -11.95 -7.74 4.56
C HIS A 43 -11.26 -8.84 3.75
N THR A 44 -11.60 -10.10 4.02
CA THR A 44 -11.30 -11.21 3.13
C THR A 44 -12.38 -11.36 2.06
N TRP A 45 -12.02 -11.99 0.95
CA TRP A 45 -13.00 -12.46 -0.02
C TRP A 45 -13.74 -13.68 0.51
N LEU A 46 -14.95 -13.91 -0.01
CA LEU A 46 -15.75 -15.08 0.34
C LEU A 46 -15.28 -16.36 -0.37
N ASP A 47 -14.56 -16.22 -1.49
CA ASP A 47 -14.04 -17.32 -2.29
C ASP A 47 -12.50 -17.37 -2.17
N SER A 48 -11.96 -18.56 -1.94
CA SER A 48 -10.52 -18.81 -1.85
C SER A 48 -9.86 -19.03 -3.22
N LEU A 49 -10.64 -19.01 -4.30
CA LEU A 49 -10.18 -19.21 -5.68
C LEU A 49 -9.46 -20.55 -5.89
N GLY A 50 -9.87 -21.58 -5.14
CA GLY A 50 -9.26 -22.92 -5.18
C GLY A 50 -7.94 -23.05 -4.41
N SER A 51 -7.57 -22.04 -3.62
CA SER A 51 -6.50 -22.14 -2.61
C SER A 51 -7.08 -22.47 -1.23
N ASP A 52 -6.23 -22.86 -0.29
CA ASP A 52 -6.56 -22.90 1.14
C ASP A 52 -6.55 -21.50 1.79
N HIS A 53 -6.09 -20.45 1.10
CA HIS A 53 -6.10 -19.07 1.59
C HIS A 53 -7.19 -18.20 0.92
N PHE A 54 -7.82 -17.33 1.70
CA PHE A 54 -8.73 -16.30 1.21
C PHE A 54 -7.94 -15.02 0.84
N PRO A 55 -8.13 -14.46 -0.37
CA PRO A 55 -7.56 -13.17 -0.72
C PRO A 55 -7.99 -12.06 0.26
N ILE A 56 -7.05 -11.21 0.66
CA ILE A 56 -7.32 -10.02 1.46
C ILE A 56 -7.54 -8.82 0.54
N ALA A 57 -8.66 -8.13 0.73
CA ALA A 57 -8.96 -6.86 0.10
C ALA A 57 -8.82 -5.70 1.08
N VAL A 58 -7.99 -4.72 0.72
CA VAL A 58 -7.81 -3.49 1.49
C VAL A 58 -8.18 -2.31 0.61
N LYS A 59 -9.25 -1.61 0.98
CA LYS A 59 -9.66 -0.39 0.30
C LYS A 59 -9.12 0.82 1.05
N LEU A 60 -8.12 1.46 0.47
CA LEU A 60 -7.53 2.67 1.03
C LEU A 60 -8.46 3.86 0.80
N LYS A 61 -8.91 4.48 1.88
CA LYS A 61 -9.57 5.78 1.78
C LYS A 61 -8.48 6.83 1.68
N CYS A 62 -8.14 7.20 0.45
CA CYS A 62 -7.37 8.42 0.22
C CYS A 62 -8.23 9.58 0.73
N LEU A 63 -7.97 10.05 1.94
CA LEU A 63 -8.38 11.37 2.34
C LEU A 63 -7.83 12.29 1.26
N LYS A 64 -8.70 13.11 0.65
CA LYS A 64 -8.24 14.15 -0.27
C LYS A 64 -7.22 14.97 0.53
N ASP A 65 -5.94 14.70 0.31
CA ASP A 65 -4.90 15.55 0.84
C ASP A 65 -5.25 16.95 0.35
N HIS A 66 -5.41 17.88 1.31
CA HIS A 66 -5.12 19.27 1.03
C HIS A 66 -3.78 19.23 0.32
N ARG A 67 -3.78 19.40 -1.01
CA ARG A 67 -2.61 19.35 -1.88
C ARG A 67 -1.49 20.08 -1.15
N GLN A 68 -0.60 19.34 -0.50
CA GLN A 68 0.68 19.90 -0.13
C GLN A 68 1.35 20.08 -1.47
N SER A 69 1.27 21.31 -1.97
CA SER A 69 1.97 21.74 -3.16
C SER A 69 3.45 21.48 -2.89
N ARG A 70 3.95 20.31 -3.31
CA ARG A 70 5.37 20.06 -3.27
C ARG A 70 5.96 20.90 -4.37
N GLN A 71 6.75 21.88 -3.99
CA GLN A 71 7.53 22.67 -4.92
C GLN A 71 8.55 21.72 -5.56
N ALA A 72 8.27 21.30 -6.80
CA ALA A 72 9.16 20.45 -7.57
C ALA A 72 9.94 21.33 -8.55
N TYR A 73 11.26 21.13 -8.60
CA TYR A 73 12.08 21.75 -9.64
C TYR A 73 11.82 21.04 -10.96
N VAL A 74 11.13 21.72 -11.87
CA VAL A 74 10.95 21.24 -13.24
C VAL A 74 12.12 21.72 -14.08
N ILE A 75 13.04 20.82 -14.41
CA ILE A 75 14.09 21.09 -15.39
C ILE A 75 13.48 20.97 -16.78
N ARG A 76 13.36 22.10 -17.49
CA ARG A 76 12.98 22.11 -18.90
C ARG A 76 14.20 21.72 -19.74
N TRP A 77 14.36 20.42 -19.97
CA TRP A 77 15.48 19.85 -20.72
C TRP A 77 15.71 20.49 -22.10
N ASP A 78 14.67 20.96 -22.77
CA ASP A 78 14.83 21.62 -24.08
C ASP A 78 15.55 22.97 -23.97
N LYS A 79 15.28 23.74 -22.91
CA LYS A 79 16.03 24.98 -22.65
C LYS A 79 17.48 24.67 -22.33
N PHE A 80 17.72 23.66 -21.49
CA PHE A 80 19.07 23.22 -21.13
C PHE A 80 19.88 22.78 -22.37
N ARG A 81 19.28 21.98 -23.26
CA ARG A 81 19.91 21.57 -24.52
C ARG A 81 20.22 22.75 -25.44
N GLN A 82 19.35 23.75 -25.52
CA GLN A 82 19.62 24.97 -26.30
C GLN A 82 20.81 25.75 -25.73
N THR A 83 20.95 25.84 -24.41
CA THR A 83 22.11 26.49 -23.78
C THR A 83 23.42 25.75 -24.05
N LEU A 84 23.39 24.41 -24.06
CA LEU A 84 24.57 23.60 -24.42
C LEU A 84 25.01 23.81 -25.88
N LEU A 85 24.07 23.99 -26.81
CA LEU A 85 24.37 24.25 -28.22
C LEU A 85 24.90 25.67 -28.47
N GLN A 86 24.57 26.62 -27.59
CA GLN A 86 24.99 28.02 -27.69
C GLN A 86 26.30 28.33 -26.96
N THR A 87 26.82 27.39 -26.18
CA THR A 87 28.12 27.55 -25.52
C THR A 87 29.19 27.04 -26.49
N PRO A 88 30.04 27.89 -27.08
CA PRO A 88 31.20 27.40 -27.83
C PRO A 88 32.11 26.69 -26.82
N SER A 89 32.40 25.42 -27.06
CA SER A 89 33.49 24.72 -26.40
C SER A 89 34.78 25.48 -26.68
N GLY A 90 35.23 26.25 -25.68
CA GLY A 90 36.58 26.82 -25.63
C GLY A 90 37.62 25.75 -25.31
#